data_AF-A0A5R8ZWH7-F1
#
_entry.id   AF-A0A5R8ZWH7-F1
#
_cell.length_a   1.000
_cell.length_b   1.000
_cell.length_c   1.000
_cell.angle_alpha   90.00
_cell.angle_beta   90.00
_cell.angle_gamma   90.00
#
_symmetry.space_group_name_H-M   'P 1'
#
loop_
_entity.id
_entity.type
_entity.pdbx_description
1 polymer ?
#
loop_
_entity_poly.entity_id
_entity_poly.type
_entity_poly.pdbx_seq_one_letter_code
_entity_poly.pdbx_strand_id
1 'polypeptide(L)'
;MQRYHDTQTDPLPLRSPYHEAERQRLEHLTADFLAKGGEIQQVGHQMRDKYTFVLNPARSPVYAHLFEQPAPPPEAPPVERPLTAQAKPERATPGPLLDARTLAARLIVQAALGATPGQAAKAVGIGEKHARQIIRDFNIKFHRQR
;
A
#
# COMPACT_ATOMS: atom_id res chain seq x y z
N MET A 1 28.27 42.26 -20.71
CA MET A 1 27.25 41.54 -19.91
C MET A 1 27.74 41.47 -18.48
N GLN A 2 27.14 42.23 -17.57
CA GLN A 2 27.44 42.13 -16.13
C GLN A 2 26.73 40.89 -15.57
N ARG A 3 27.43 40.09 -14.78
CA ARG A 3 26.85 38.91 -14.10
C ARG A 3 26.04 39.44 -12.91
N TYR A 4 24.70 39.37 -13.00
CA TYR A 4 23.77 39.84 -11.97
C TYR A 4 23.61 38.91 -10.76
N HIS A 5 24.52 37.94 -10.56
CA HIS A 5 24.47 37.04 -9.41
C HIS A 5 25.75 37.16 -8.58
N ASP A 6 25.58 37.44 -7.30
CA ASP A 6 26.66 37.37 -6.31
C ASP A 6 26.96 35.90 -6.03
N THR A 7 28.14 35.43 -6.45
CA THR A 7 28.58 34.05 -6.19
C THR A 7 28.89 33.79 -4.70
N GLN A 8 28.89 34.84 -3.87
CA GLN A 8 29.06 34.72 -2.42
C GLN A 8 27.81 34.20 -1.71
N THR A 9 26.63 34.36 -2.31
CA THR A 9 25.35 33.88 -1.76
C THR A 9 24.87 32.61 -2.45
N ASP A 10 25.66 32.05 -3.37
CA ASP A 10 25.33 30.82 -4.07
C ASP A 10 25.35 29.65 -3.07
N PRO A 11 24.27 28.85 -2.94
CA PRO A 11 24.27 27.70 -2.07
C PRO A 11 25.41 26.75 -2.42
N LEU A 12 26.18 26.38 -1.40
CA LEU A 12 27.24 25.39 -1.54
C LEU A 12 26.66 24.06 -2.06
N PRO A 13 27.42 23.30 -2.85
CA PRO A 13 26.99 22.00 -3.32
C PRO A 13 26.68 21.07 -2.13
N LEU A 14 25.70 20.17 -2.33
CA LEU A 14 25.20 19.23 -1.32
C LEU A 14 26.29 18.46 -0.54
N ARG A 15 27.42 18.17 -1.20
CA ARG A 15 28.61 17.58 -0.59
C ARG A 15 29.79 18.55 -0.72
N SER A 16 29.74 19.64 0.05
CA SER A 16 30.86 20.56 0.19
C SER A 16 31.68 20.21 1.44
N PRO A 17 33.01 20.43 1.41
CA PRO A 17 33.87 20.17 2.57
C PRO A 17 33.49 21.06 3.77
N TYR A 18 32.91 22.23 3.51
CA TYR A 18 32.40 23.13 4.55
C TYR A 18 31.22 22.50 5.30
N HIS A 19 30.25 21.89 4.60
CA HIS A 19 29.13 21.21 5.24
C HIS A 19 29.60 19.98 6.03
N GLU A 20 30.60 19.26 5.54
CA GLU A 20 31.18 18.12 6.25
C GLU A 20 31.88 18.54 7.55
N ALA A 21 32.66 19.63 7.51
CA ALA A 21 33.32 20.18 8.68
C ALA A 21 32.32 20.66 9.75
N GLU A 22 31.26 21.38 9.33
CA GLU A 22 30.23 21.84 10.26
C GLU A 22 29.43 20.66 10.85
N ARG A 23 29.17 19.60 10.06
CA ARG A 23 28.54 18.38 10.55
C ARG A 23 29.37 17.75 11.68
N GLN A 24 30.68 17.58 11.47
CA GLN A 24 31.57 17.01 12.48
C GLN A 24 31.61 17.87 13.75
N ARG A 25 31.64 19.20 13.61
CA ARG A 25 31.60 20.12 14.73
C ARG A 25 30.33 19.95 15.58
N LEU A 26 29.16 19.83 14.94
CA LEU A 26 27.89 19.60 15.63
C LEU A 26 27.85 18.23 16.31
N GLU A 27 28.38 17.20 15.67
CA GLU A 27 28.50 15.85 16.26
C GLU A 27 29.35 15.87 17.55
N HIS A 28 30.46 16.60 17.56
CA HIS A 28 31.28 16.76 18.77
C HIS A 28 30.53 17.52 19.88
N LEU A 29 29.90 18.65 19.56
CA LEU A 29 29.16 19.45 20.55
C LEU A 29 27.97 18.68 21.14
N THR A 30 27.28 17.89 20.33
CA THR A 30 26.18 17.06 20.79
C THR A 30 26.67 15.92 21.68
N ALA A 31 27.80 15.28 21.33
CA ALA A 31 28.42 14.27 22.19
C ALA A 31 28.81 14.84 23.57
N ASP A 32 29.43 16.03 23.59
CA ASP A 32 29.81 16.70 24.84
C ASP A 32 28.59 17.09 25.68
N PHE A 33 27.51 17.53 25.05
CA PHE A 33 26.26 17.86 25.72
C PHE A 33 25.61 16.64 26.36
N LEU A 34 25.55 15.52 25.65
CA LEU A 34 25.05 14.25 26.17
C LEU A 34 25.93 13.73 27.31
N ALA A 35 27.27 13.84 27.20
CA ALA A 35 28.20 13.43 28.26
C ALA A 35 28.03 14.26 29.55
N LYS A 36 27.59 15.51 29.46
CA LYS A 36 27.25 16.37 30.59
C LYS A 36 25.87 16.07 31.21
N GLY A 37 25.17 15.06 30.71
CA GLY A 37 23.83 14.66 31.17
C GLY A 37 22.69 15.45 30.54
N GLY A 38 22.94 16.15 29.43
CA GLY A 38 21.88 16.79 28.65
C GLY A 38 21.01 15.75 27.94
N GLU A 39 19.72 16.04 27.79
CA GLU A 39 18.78 15.21 27.03
C GLU A 39 18.39 15.93 25.73
N ILE A 40 18.32 15.18 24.62
CA ILE A 40 17.93 15.71 23.31
C ILE A 40 16.59 15.10 22.93
N GLN A 41 15.60 15.97 22.68
CA GLN A 41 14.31 15.57 22.13
C GLN A 41 14.34 15.70 20.60
N GLN A 42 14.05 14.61 19.89
CA GLN A 42 13.91 14.66 18.44
C GLN A 42 12.53 15.22 18.08
N VAL A 43 12.50 16.40 17.46
CA VAL A 43 11.27 17.06 17.01
C VAL A 43 11.18 16.97 15.48
N GLY A 44 10.04 16.50 14.96
CA GLY A 44 9.76 16.41 13.53
C GLY A 44 10.01 15.03 12.91
N HIS A 45 9.68 14.89 11.63
CA HIS A 45 9.87 13.65 10.87
C HIS A 45 10.88 13.91 9.74
N GLN A 46 12.01 13.19 9.74
CA GLN A 46 12.95 13.25 8.62
C GLN A 46 12.27 12.64 7.39
N MET A 47 12.20 13.39 6.29
CA MET A 47 11.70 12.84 5.03
C MET A 47 12.66 11.73 4.58
N ARG A 48 12.12 10.54 4.29
CA ARG A 48 12.92 9.43 3.77
C ARG A 48 13.20 9.69 2.30
N ASP A 49 14.47 9.77 1.91
CA ASP A 49 14.93 9.96 0.53
C ASP A 49 14.37 8.91 -0.46
N LYS A 50 13.89 7.77 0.05
CA LYS A 50 13.44 6.64 -0.75
C LYS A 50 12.11 6.84 -1.47
N TYR A 51 11.26 7.78 -1.04
CA TYR A 51 9.94 7.95 -1.65
C TYR A 51 9.93 9.12 -2.62
N THR A 52 9.74 8.82 -3.90
CA THR A 52 9.41 9.83 -4.90
C THR A 52 8.10 10.50 -4.49
N PHE A 53 8.14 11.81 -4.23
CA PHE A 53 6.94 12.59 -3.93
C PHE A 53 6.13 12.72 -5.22
N VAL A 54 5.16 11.81 -5.42
CA VAL A 54 4.24 11.86 -6.55
C VAL A 54 2.90 12.41 -6.05
N LEU A 55 2.56 13.61 -6.52
CA LEU A 55 1.23 14.19 -6.33
C LEU A 55 0.23 13.35 -7.12
N ASN A 56 -0.68 12.66 -6.42
CA ASN A 56 -1.80 12.00 -7.07
C ASN A 56 -2.91 13.04 -7.34
N PRO A 57 -3.16 13.43 -8.61
CA PRO A 57 -4.10 14.50 -8.94
C PRO A 57 -5.54 14.17 -8.51
N ALA A 58 -5.93 12.90 -8.49
CA ALA A 58 -7.26 12.47 -8.07
C ALA A 58 -7.49 12.58 -6.55
N ARG A 59 -6.41 12.68 -5.75
CA ARG A 59 -6.49 12.79 -4.27
C ARG A 59 -6.02 14.14 -3.73
N SER A 60 -5.30 14.92 -4.53
CA SER A 60 -4.85 16.24 -4.12
C SER A 60 -6.02 17.21 -4.08
N PRO A 61 -6.18 18.02 -3.02
CA PRO A 61 -7.32 18.93 -2.88
C PRO A 61 -7.37 20.00 -3.99
N VAL A 62 -6.22 20.34 -4.58
CA VAL A 62 -6.11 21.31 -5.67
C VAL A 62 -6.78 20.81 -6.95
N TYR A 63 -6.70 19.51 -7.27
CA TYR A 63 -7.19 18.96 -8.54
C TYR A 63 -8.39 18.02 -8.40
N ALA A 64 -8.81 17.68 -7.17
CA ALA A 64 -9.87 16.70 -6.91
C ALA A 64 -11.19 17.00 -7.64
N HIS A 65 -11.57 18.27 -7.72
CA HIS A 65 -12.80 18.74 -8.37
C HIS A 65 -12.86 18.45 -9.88
N LEU A 66 -11.71 18.26 -10.54
CA LEU A 66 -11.66 17.90 -11.97
C LEU A 66 -12.04 16.44 -12.24
N PHE A 67 -12.03 15.60 -11.20
CA PHE A 67 -12.32 14.16 -11.29
C PHE A 67 -13.65 13.78 -10.65
N GLU A 68 -14.40 14.75 -10.11
CA GLU A 68 -15.76 14.52 -9.63
C GLU A 68 -16.68 14.25 -10.84
N GLN A 69 -17.28 13.06 -10.86
CA GLN A 69 -18.33 12.78 -11.82
C GLN A 69 -19.59 13.57 -11.44
N PRO A 70 -20.27 14.20 -12.41
CA PRO A 70 -21.52 14.89 -12.15
C PRO A 70 -22.51 13.88 -11.55
N ALA A 71 -23.19 14.30 -10.48
CA ALA A 71 -24.19 13.47 -9.82
C ALA A 71 -25.23 12.99 -10.86
N PRO A 72 -25.65 11.71 -10.80
CA PRO A 72 -26.72 11.24 -11.67
C PRO A 72 -27.98 12.10 -11.46
N PRO A 73 -28.74 12.37 -12.52
CA PRO A 73 -29.97 13.15 -12.41
C PRO A 73 -30.90 12.52 -11.37
N PRO A 74 -31.68 13.34 -10.63
CA PRO A 74 -32.58 12.83 -9.60
C PRO A 74 -33.52 11.79 -10.21
N GLU A 75 -33.52 10.58 -9.65
CA GLU A 75 -34.46 9.54 -10.02
C GLU A 75 -35.88 10.05 -9.80
N ALA A 76 -36.73 9.89 -10.82
CA ALA A 76 -38.16 10.18 -10.74
C ALA A 76 -38.79 9.44 -9.54
N PRO A 77 -39.82 10.02 -8.89
CA PRO A 77 -40.47 9.40 -7.74
C PRO A 77 -40.92 7.97 -8.11
N PRO A 78 -40.79 7.00 -7.18
CA PRO A 78 -41.03 5.61 -7.47
C PRO A 78 -42.49 5.42 -7.88
N VAL A 79 -42.72 5.06 -9.14
CA VAL A 79 -43.97 4.41 -9.54
C VAL A 79 -43.96 3.07 -8.84
N GLU A 80 -44.94 2.84 -7.96
CA GLU A 80 -45.16 1.59 -7.24
C GLU A 80 -45.29 0.43 -8.23
N ARG A 81 -44.17 -0.19 -8.55
CA ARG A 81 -44.13 -1.49 -9.20
C ARG A 81 -44.48 -2.52 -8.12
N PRO A 82 -45.40 -3.46 -8.39
CA PRO A 82 -45.72 -4.51 -7.42
C PRO A 82 -44.42 -5.22 -7.02
N LEU A 83 -44.26 -5.42 -5.71
CA LEU A 83 -43.09 -6.02 -5.05
C LEU A 83 -42.75 -7.39 -5.66
N THR A 84 -42.03 -7.41 -6.78
CA THR A 84 -41.16 -8.54 -7.09
C THR A 84 -39.98 -8.39 -6.16
N ALA A 85 -40.06 -9.07 -5.01
CA ALA A 85 -38.98 -9.18 -4.04
C ALA A 85 -37.70 -9.57 -4.79
N GLN A 86 -36.84 -8.60 -5.07
CA GLN A 86 -35.49 -8.90 -5.50
C GLN A 86 -34.81 -9.51 -4.28
N ALA A 87 -34.70 -10.84 -4.33
CA ALA A 87 -33.96 -11.61 -3.35
C ALA A 87 -32.60 -10.94 -3.15
N LYS A 88 -32.36 -10.51 -1.91
CA LYS A 88 -31.01 -10.30 -1.37
C LYS A 88 -30.12 -11.39 -1.97
N PRO A 89 -28.96 -11.08 -2.60
CA PRO A 89 -28.13 -12.12 -3.16
C PRO A 89 -27.83 -13.10 -2.04
N GLU A 90 -28.42 -14.30 -2.15
CA GLU A 90 -28.17 -15.37 -1.22
C GLU A 90 -26.67 -15.54 -1.19
N ARG A 91 -26.10 -15.32 -0.01
CA ARG A 91 -24.70 -15.61 0.27
C ARG A 91 -24.46 -17.02 -0.24
N ALA A 92 -23.67 -17.14 -1.32
CA ALA A 92 -23.41 -18.40 -1.99
C ALA A 92 -23.23 -19.48 -0.92
N THR A 93 -24.20 -20.39 -0.85
CA THR A 93 -24.14 -21.55 0.02
C THR A 93 -22.80 -22.21 -0.25
N PRO A 94 -22.01 -22.55 0.79
CA PRO A 94 -20.78 -23.27 0.56
C PRO A 94 -21.17 -24.52 -0.22
N GLY A 95 -20.61 -24.67 -1.43
CA GLY A 95 -20.76 -25.88 -2.22
C GLY A 95 -20.42 -27.10 -1.37
N PRO A 96 -20.87 -28.31 -1.78
CA PRO A 96 -20.74 -29.51 -0.97
C PRO A 96 -19.35 -29.56 -0.36
N LEU A 97 -19.28 -29.71 0.97
CA LEU A 97 -18.05 -29.78 1.75
C LEU A 97 -17.25 -30.98 1.26
N LEU A 98 -16.53 -30.78 0.16
CA LEU A 98 -15.59 -31.73 -0.39
C LEU A 98 -14.58 -32.00 0.71
N ASP A 99 -14.30 -33.27 0.94
CA ASP A 99 -13.38 -33.70 1.98
C ASP A 99 -12.05 -32.95 1.84
N ALA A 100 -11.47 -32.51 2.97
CA ALA A 100 -10.33 -31.59 2.99
C ALA A 100 -9.14 -32.11 2.14
N ARG A 101 -9.00 -33.43 2.07
CA ARG A 101 -8.00 -34.12 1.26
C ARG A 101 -8.23 -33.94 -0.25
N THR A 102 -9.48 -33.92 -0.70
CA THR A 102 -9.82 -33.71 -2.12
C THR A 102 -9.63 -32.25 -2.53
N LEU A 103 -9.90 -31.30 -1.62
CA LEU A 103 -9.61 -29.89 -1.81
C LEU A 103 -8.10 -29.65 -1.89
N ALA A 104 -7.32 -30.28 -1.00
CA ALA A 104 -5.86 -30.22 -1.04
C ALA A 104 -5.31 -30.77 -2.38
N ALA A 105 -5.83 -31.90 -2.87
CA ALA A 105 -5.42 -32.46 -4.16
C ALA A 105 -5.66 -31.49 -5.32
N ARG A 106 -6.82 -30.82 -5.36
CA ARG A 106 -7.11 -29.79 -6.37
C ARG A 106 -6.19 -28.58 -6.26
N LEU A 107 -5.87 -28.15 -5.04
CA LEU A 107 -4.92 -27.05 -4.80
C LEU A 107 -3.49 -27.42 -5.22
N ILE A 108 -3.07 -28.68 -5.05
CA ILE A 108 -1.76 -29.17 -5.53
C ILE A 108 -1.69 -29.11 -7.06
N VAL A 109 -2.74 -29.55 -7.75
CA VAL A 109 -2.81 -29.48 -9.21
C VAL A 109 -2.73 -28.03 -9.68
N GLN A 110 -3.48 -27.12 -9.04
CA GLN A 110 -3.43 -25.69 -9.37
C GLN A 110 -2.05 -25.07 -9.07
N ALA A 111 -1.39 -25.49 -8.00
CA ALA A 111 -0.02 -25.06 -7.69
C ALA A 111 0.99 -25.54 -8.74
N ALA A 112 0.83 -26.78 -9.24
CA ALA A 112 1.65 -27.34 -10.30
C ALA A 112 1.42 -26.63 -11.65
N LEU A 113 0.20 -26.17 -11.91
CA LEU A 113 -0.15 -25.32 -13.05
C LEU A 113 0.36 -23.87 -12.91
N GLY A 114 1.02 -23.52 -11.80
CA GLY A 114 1.61 -22.20 -11.57
C GLY A 114 0.61 -21.12 -11.15
N ALA A 115 -0.61 -21.51 -10.74
CA ALA A 115 -1.60 -20.57 -10.23
C ALA A 115 -1.14 -19.95 -8.89
N THR A 116 -1.54 -18.71 -8.64
CA THR A 116 -1.31 -18.08 -7.32
C THR A 116 -2.32 -18.63 -6.29
N PRO A 117 -2.05 -18.54 -4.98
CA PRO A 117 -2.97 -19.05 -3.95
C PRO A 117 -4.40 -18.46 -4.05
N GLY A 118 -4.52 -17.19 -4.44
CA GLY A 118 -5.81 -16.54 -4.65
C GLY A 118 -6.54 -17.05 -5.91
N GLN A 119 -5.82 -17.31 -6.99
CA GLN A 119 -6.39 -17.91 -8.21
C GLN A 119 -6.81 -19.36 -7.98
N ALA A 120 -5.98 -20.14 -7.27
CA ALA A 120 -6.28 -21.51 -6.88
C ALA A 120 -7.52 -21.59 -5.97
N ALA A 121 -7.66 -20.68 -5.02
CA ALA A 121 -8.86 -20.59 -4.15
C ALA A 121 -10.14 -20.36 -4.97
N LYS A 122 -10.09 -19.42 -5.94
CA LYS A 122 -11.21 -19.14 -6.85
C LYS A 122 -11.54 -20.33 -7.75
N ALA A 123 -10.54 -21.00 -8.32
CA ALA A 123 -10.73 -22.17 -9.17
C ALA A 123 -11.33 -23.37 -8.42
N VAL A 124 -11.01 -23.51 -7.14
CA VAL A 124 -11.54 -24.57 -6.26
C VAL A 124 -12.91 -24.19 -5.66
N GLY A 125 -13.32 -22.92 -5.76
CA GLY A 125 -14.61 -22.44 -5.24
C GLY A 125 -14.62 -22.20 -3.73
N ILE A 126 -13.45 -22.02 -3.12
CA ILE A 126 -13.30 -21.80 -1.67
C ILE A 126 -12.80 -20.38 -1.36
N GLY A 127 -13.10 -19.90 -0.17
CA GLY A 127 -12.55 -18.63 0.31
C GLY A 127 -11.03 -18.68 0.45
N GLU A 128 -10.35 -17.58 0.13
CA GLU A 128 -8.87 -17.50 0.16
C GLU A 128 -8.28 -17.84 1.54
N LYS A 129 -8.93 -17.40 2.62
CA LYS A 129 -8.52 -17.75 4.00
C LYS A 129 -8.52 -19.26 4.24
N HIS A 130 -9.55 -19.95 3.75
CA HIS A 130 -9.68 -21.40 3.89
C HIS A 130 -8.66 -22.15 3.03
N ALA A 131 -8.44 -21.70 1.80
CA ALA A 131 -7.39 -22.23 0.93
C ALA A 131 -6.00 -22.11 1.59
N ARG A 132 -5.66 -20.95 2.16
CA ARG A 132 -4.39 -20.73 2.86
C ARG A 132 -4.21 -21.63 4.08
N GLN A 133 -5.31 -21.94 4.79
CA GLN A 133 -5.27 -22.88 5.90
C GLN A 133 -4.94 -24.30 5.42
N ILE A 134 -5.64 -24.80 4.40
CA ILE A 134 -5.38 -26.12 3.79
C ILE A 134 -3.95 -26.20 3.25
N ILE A 135 -3.46 -25.14 2.60
CA ILE A 135 -2.08 -25.06 2.09
C ILE A 135 -1.06 -25.22 3.21
N ARG A 136 -1.33 -24.64 4.39
CA ARG A 136 -0.48 -24.78 5.58
C ARG A 136 -0.57 -26.19 6.15
N ASP A 137 -1.79 -26.71 6.32
CA ASP A 137 -2.04 -28.01 6.95
C ASP A 137 -1.45 -29.17 6.13
N PHE A 138 -1.49 -29.06 4.79
CA PHE A 138 -0.95 -30.07 3.86
C PHE A 138 0.43 -29.70 3.28
N ASN A 139 1.07 -28.65 3.78
CA ASN A 139 2.40 -28.18 3.37
C ASN A 139 2.59 -28.06 1.83
N ILE A 140 1.61 -27.46 1.15
CA ILE A 140 1.61 -27.32 -0.32
C ILE A 140 2.51 -26.15 -0.72
N LYS A 141 3.47 -26.39 -1.61
CA LYS A 141 4.40 -25.35 -2.09
C LYS A 141 3.86 -24.65 -3.33
N PHE A 142 3.62 -23.35 -3.21
CA PHE A 142 3.30 -22.48 -4.35
C PHE A 142 4.56 -21.72 -4.78
N HIS A 143 4.93 -21.84 -6.06
CA HIS A 143 6.10 -21.17 -6.62
C HIS A 143 5.87 -19.66 -6.86
N ARG A 144 4.61 -19.23 -6.95
CA ARG A 144 4.22 -17.83 -7.19
C ARG A 144 3.35 -17.32 -6.05
N GLN A 145 3.93 -16.48 -5.18
CA GLN A 145 3.24 -15.84 -4.05
C GLN A 145 2.94 -14.36 -4.32
N ARG A 146 2.17 -14.06 -5.36
CA ARG A 146 1.39 -12.81 -5.51
C ARG A 146 0.52 -12.89 -6.74
#